data_AF-S9V1Z3-F1
#
_entry.id   AF-S9V1Z3-F1
#
_cell.length_a   1.000
_cell.length_b   1.000
_cell.length_c   1.000
_cell.angle_alpha   90.00
_cell.angle_beta   90.00
_cell.angle_gamma   90.00
#
_symmetry.space_group_name_H-M   'P 1'
#
loop_
_entity.id
_entity.type
_entity.pdbx_description
1 polymer ?
#
loop_
_entity_poly.entity_id
_entity_poly.type
_entity_poly.pdbx_seq_one_letter_code
_entity_poly.pdbx_strand_id
1 'polypeptide(L)'
;MPYAVVYEFMGPVPLLLLATVAGLIGMLGLGLVFQNVIPGNLTVICVFYAFMNTCGGLFDAASIVTLQHTFPRNRGPVLALAKVMTGLGSSVFASISSNLFVNNLSGFLYFVMVYAMVVALSSCFVLVLPPYVLNWWRERQMTEEEKESARSLSVVYDSKNVPVPRLAVGYAVAISLILFFSTSSPILAYLTVSQKARYVLGTITCLLLCSYGIMALPLRCLGGVDEPSPALEVAGQPAEGQRKSLTEPIVADA
;
A
#
# COMPACT_ATOMS: atom_id res chain seq x y z
N MET A 1 0.40 8.04 -16.44
CA MET A 1 1.53 7.08 -16.46
C MET A 1 1.03 5.77 -17.07
N PRO A 2 1.80 5.09 -17.93
CA PRO A 2 1.35 3.87 -18.64
C PRO A 2 0.93 2.74 -17.68
N TYR A 3 1.49 2.69 -16.48
CA TYR A 3 1.16 1.67 -15.47
C TYR A 3 -0.30 1.71 -14.99
N ALA A 4 -0.91 2.89 -14.95
CA ALA A 4 -2.32 3.03 -14.56
C ALA A 4 -3.26 2.40 -15.60
N VAL A 5 -2.91 2.53 -16.88
CA VAL A 5 -3.66 1.92 -17.98
C VAL A 5 -3.61 0.39 -17.88
N VAL A 6 -2.43 -0.17 -17.62
CA VAL A 6 -2.27 -1.62 -17.40
C VAL A 6 -3.09 -2.10 -16.19
N TYR A 7 -3.17 -1.27 -15.15
CA TYR A 7 -3.94 -1.58 -13.94
C TYR A 7 -5.44 -1.63 -14.20
N GLU A 8 -5.96 -0.67 -14.97
CA GLU A 8 -7.38 -0.63 -15.36
C GLU A 8 -7.77 -1.83 -16.24
N PHE A 9 -6.86 -2.30 -17.12
CA PHE A 9 -7.14 -3.44 -17.99
C PHE A 9 -7.04 -4.80 -17.28
N MET A 10 -6.01 -5.01 -16.45
CA MET A 10 -5.64 -6.34 -15.95
C MET A 10 -5.81 -6.51 -14.43
N GLY A 11 -6.02 -5.41 -13.68
CA GLY A 11 -6.13 -5.43 -12.22
C GLY A 11 -4.78 -5.43 -11.49
N PRO A 12 -4.80 -5.54 -10.14
CA PRO A 12 -3.60 -5.40 -9.32
C PRO A 12 -2.64 -6.59 -9.40
N VAL A 13 -3.16 -7.82 -9.50
CA VAL A 13 -2.33 -9.04 -9.42
C VAL A 13 -1.34 -9.16 -10.60
N PRO A 14 -1.73 -8.95 -11.87
CA PRO A 14 -0.79 -8.99 -12.98
C PRO A 14 0.30 -7.92 -12.90
N LEU A 15 -0.01 -6.73 -12.35
CA LEU A 15 1.01 -5.71 -12.08
C LEU A 15 2.01 -6.14 -11.03
N LEU A 16 1.56 -6.75 -9.94
CA LEU A 16 2.44 -7.25 -8.88
C LEU A 16 3.34 -8.39 -9.39
N LEU A 17 2.81 -9.27 -10.25
CA LEU A 17 3.61 -10.31 -10.90
C LEU A 17 4.67 -9.70 -11.84
N LEU A 18 4.29 -8.72 -12.66
CA LEU A 18 5.23 -8.01 -13.54
C LEU A 18 6.30 -7.28 -12.72
N ALA A 19 5.91 -6.65 -11.61
CA ALA A 19 6.83 -6.00 -10.68
C ALA A 19 7.81 -7.01 -10.07
N THR A 20 7.33 -8.20 -9.70
CA THR A 20 8.18 -9.29 -9.17
C THR A 20 9.23 -9.71 -10.19
N VAL A 21 8.83 -9.94 -11.45
CA VAL A 21 9.75 -10.34 -12.52
C VAL A 21 10.77 -9.23 -12.81
N ALA A 22 10.32 -7.99 -12.95
CA ALA A 22 11.22 -6.84 -13.17
C ALA A 22 12.19 -6.64 -12.00
N GLY A 23 11.72 -6.80 -10.76
CA GLY A 23 12.52 -6.69 -9.54
C GLY A 23 13.56 -7.81 -9.43
N LEU A 24 13.17 -9.04 -9.76
CA LEU A 24 14.07 -10.20 -9.84
C LEU A 24 15.22 -9.95 -10.82
N ILE A 25 14.89 -9.55 -12.05
CA ILE A 25 15.88 -9.28 -13.10
C ILE A 25 16.83 -8.14 -12.68
N GLY A 26 16.27 -7.04 -12.16
CA GLY A 26 17.07 -5.89 -11.73
C GLY A 26 18.02 -6.21 -10.58
N MET A 27 17.52 -6.82 -9.50
CA MET A 27 18.32 -7.11 -8.31
C MET A 27 19.33 -8.25 -8.52
N LEU A 28 18.93 -9.32 -9.23
CA LEU A 28 19.83 -10.43 -9.56
C LEU A 28 20.93 -9.97 -10.52
N GLY A 29 20.58 -9.17 -11.55
CA GLY A 29 21.53 -8.59 -12.47
C GLY A 29 22.56 -7.71 -11.77
N LEU A 30 22.12 -6.81 -10.89
CA LEU A 30 23.03 -5.99 -10.08
C LEU A 30 23.89 -6.84 -9.14
N GLY A 31 23.31 -7.83 -8.45
CA GLY A 31 24.05 -8.74 -7.56
C GLY A 31 25.18 -9.49 -8.26
N LEU A 32 24.94 -9.97 -9.49
CA LEU A 32 25.95 -10.65 -10.30
C LEU A 32 27.04 -9.72 -10.83
N VAL A 33 26.71 -8.46 -11.13
CA VAL A 33 27.69 -7.43 -11.49
C VAL A 33 28.64 -7.17 -10.32
N PHE A 34 28.12 -7.02 -9.09
CA PHE A 34 28.96 -6.81 -7.91
C PHE A 34 29.77 -8.05 -7.50
N GLN A 35 29.37 -9.25 -7.95
CA GLN A 35 30.17 -10.47 -7.81
C GLN A 35 31.23 -10.65 -8.90
N ASN A 36 31.36 -9.68 -9.83
CA ASN A 36 32.26 -9.74 -10.99
C ASN A 36 32.00 -10.94 -11.93
N VAL A 37 30.81 -11.53 -11.89
CA VAL A 37 30.40 -12.60 -12.82
C VAL A 37 30.01 -12.01 -14.18
N ILE A 38 29.34 -10.85 -14.14
CA ILE A 38 28.96 -10.07 -15.31
C ILE A 38 29.88 -8.83 -15.38
N PRO A 39 30.38 -8.43 -16.57
CA PRO A 39 31.20 -7.24 -16.69
C PRO A 39 30.45 -6.00 -16.17
N GLY A 40 31.08 -5.28 -15.23
CA GLY A 40 30.57 -4.05 -14.63
C GLY A 40 30.61 -2.84 -15.56
N ASN A 41 30.04 -2.98 -16.75
CA ASN A 41 29.90 -1.87 -17.68
C ASN A 41 28.77 -0.95 -17.21
N LEU A 42 28.98 0.37 -17.33
CA LEU A 42 27.99 1.40 -16.99
C LEU A 42 26.64 1.14 -17.66
N THR A 43 26.64 0.74 -18.93
CA THR A 43 25.40 0.43 -19.66
C THR A 43 24.63 -0.72 -19.03
N VAL A 44 25.32 -1.78 -18.60
CA VAL A 44 24.71 -2.96 -17.99
C VAL A 44 24.11 -2.60 -16.63
N ILE A 45 24.83 -1.81 -15.83
CA ILE A 45 24.36 -1.31 -14.55
C ILE A 45 23.12 -0.42 -14.74
N CYS A 46 23.14 0.49 -15.72
CA CYS A 46 21.99 1.36 -16.03
C CYS A 46 20.74 0.57 -16.43
N VAL A 47 20.89 -0.50 -17.23
CA VAL A 47 19.77 -1.35 -17.64
C VAL A 47 19.17 -2.07 -16.43
N PHE A 48 19.99 -2.72 -15.59
CA PHE A 48 19.47 -3.41 -14.41
C PHE A 48 18.88 -2.45 -13.38
N TYR A 49 19.47 -1.26 -13.23
CA TYR A 49 18.91 -0.20 -12.38
C TYR A 49 17.57 0.31 -12.91
N ALA A 50 17.39 0.43 -14.22
CA ALA A 50 16.12 0.80 -14.83
C ALA A 50 15.03 -0.24 -14.51
N PHE A 51 15.32 -1.54 -14.64
CA PHE A 51 14.39 -2.61 -14.24
C PHE A 51 14.01 -2.54 -12.76
N MET A 52 14.99 -2.26 -11.88
CA MET A 52 14.75 -2.09 -10.46
C MET A 52 13.83 -0.88 -10.18
N ASN A 53 14.03 0.24 -10.85
CA ASN A 53 13.18 1.42 -10.71
C ASN A 53 11.76 1.18 -11.27
N THR A 54 11.64 0.44 -12.37
CA THR A 54 10.34 0.01 -12.93
C THR A 54 9.58 -0.88 -11.95
N CYS A 55 10.24 -1.82 -11.28
CA CYS A 55 9.64 -2.62 -10.21
C CYS A 55 9.04 -1.74 -9.10
N GLY A 56 9.82 -0.79 -8.57
CA GLY A 56 9.34 0.16 -7.56
C GLY A 56 8.12 0.97 -8.01
N GLY A 57 8.13 1.46 -9.26
CA GLY A 57 7.01 2.18 -9.85
C GLY A 57 5.74 1.33 -10.02
N LEU A 58 5.88 0.06 -10.40
CA LEU A 58 4.74 -0.87 -10.54
C LEU A 58 4.11 -1.20 -9.18
N PHE A 59 4.91 -1.44 -8.14
CA PHE A 59 4.43 -1.66 -6.77
C PHE A 59 3.69 -0.46 -6.21
N ASP A 60 4.26 0.72 -6.44
CA ASP A 60 3.67 1.98 -5.99
C ASP A 60 2.34 2.27 -6.69
N ALA A 61 2.28 2.08 -8.01
CA ALA A 61 1.03 2.19 -8.76
C ALA A 61 -0.02 1.18 -8.28
N ALA A 62 0.35 -0.09 -8.13
CA ALA A 62 -0.58 -1.13 -7.70
C ALA A 62 -1.15 -0.85 -6.29
N SER A 63 -0.33 -0.45 -5.34
CA SER A 63 -0.76 -0.17 -3.97
C SER A 63 -1.60 1.11 -3.86
N ILE A 64 -1.17 2.22 -4.49
CA ILE A 64 -1.86 3.51 -4.39
C ILE A 64 -3.21 3.48 -5.10
N VAL A 65 -3.27 2.93 -6.32
CA VAL A 65 -4.54 2.86 -7.07
C VAL A 65 -5.54 1.99 -6.30
N THR A 66 -5.09 0.85 -5.75
CA THR A 66 -5.94 0.01 -4.88
C THR A 66 -6.46 0.78 -3.66
N LEU A 67 -5.61 1.57 -2.99
CA LEU A 67 -6.02 2.39 -1.85
C LEU A 67 -7.02 3.49 -2.23
N GLN A 68 -6.85 4.14 -3.38
CA GLN A 68 -7.78 5.15 -3.89
C GLN A 68 -9.17 4.57 -4.15
N HIS A 69 -9.23 3.36 -4.70
CA HIS A 69 -10.50 2.64 -4.86
C HIS A 69 -11.04 2.13 -3.52
N THR A 70 -10.20 1.75 -2.57
CA THR A 70 -10.72 1.24 -1.28
C THR A 70 -11.34 2.34 -0.43
N PHE A 71 -10.79 3.56 -0.46
CA PHE A 71 -11.23 4.69 0.37
C PHE A 71 -11.51 5.94 -0.46
N PRO A 72 -12.61 5.96 -1.25
CA PRO A 72 -12.86 7.03 -2.20
C PRO A 72 -13.14 8.40 -1.56
N ARG A 73 -13.72 8.43 -0.36
CA ARG A 73 -14.12 9.67 0.36
C ARG A 73 -12.94 10.46 0.93
N ASN A 74 -12.00 9.79 1.60
CA ASN A 74 -10.87 10.42 2.32
C ASN A 74 -9.51 9.88 1.82
N ARG A 75 -9.26 10.02 0.51
CA ARG A 75 -8.03 9.49 -0.14
C ARG A 75 -6.75 10.17 0.35
N GLY A 76 -6.80 11.48 0.60
CA GLY A 76 -5.61 12.31 0.86
C GLY A 76 -4.74 11.80 2.03
N PRO A 77 -5.30 11.66 3.24
CA PRO A 77 -4.53 11.23 4.41
C PRO A 77 -3.95 9.80 4.27
N VAL A 78 -4.71 8.88 3.69
CA VAL A 78 -4.25 7.50 3.49
C VAL A 78 -3.09 7.45 2.50
N LEU A 79 -3.18 8.21 1.40
CA LEU A 79 -2.13 8.31 0.40
C LEU A 79 -0.89 9.02 0.94
N ALA A 80 -1.07 10.07 1.74
CA ALA A 80 0.03 10.77 2.39
C ALA A 80 0.81 9.82 3.32
N LEU A 81 0.10 9.03 4.13
CA LEU A 81 0.75 8.03 4.99
C LEU A 81 1.51 6.98 4.17
N ALA A 82 0.89 6.43 3.12
CA ALA A 82 1.53 5.46 2.23
C ALA A 82 2.82 6.02 1.59
N LYS A 83 2.79 7.28 1.13
CA LYS A 83 3.98 7.93 0.55
C LYS A 83 5.09 8.19 1.53
N VAL A 84 4.77 8.60 2.75
CA VAL A 84 5.76 8.74 3.82
C VAL A 84 6.42 7.39 4.09
N MET A 85 5.66 6.29 4.10
CA MET A 85 6.22 4.94 4.27
C MET A 85 7.18 4.55 3.15
N THR A 86 6.83 4.84 1.89
CA THR A 86 7.71 4.56 0.75
C THR A 86 9.05 5.30 0.90
N GLY A 87 9.03 6.55 1.35
CA GLY A 87 10.25 7.32 1.62
C GLY A 87 11.07 6.77 2.79
N LEU A 88 10.41 6.43 3.91
CA LEU A 88 11.05 5.86 5.09
C LEU A 88 11.70 4.49 4.83
N GLY A 89 11.13 3.69 3.92
CA GLY A 89 11.69 2.40 3.53
C GLY A 89 13.15 2.50 3.06
N SER A 90 13.49 3.53 2.30
CA SER A 90 14.87 3.78 1.84
C SER A 90 15.83 4.02 3.01
N SER A 91 15.42 4.78 4.03
CA SER A 91 16.22 5.03 5.23
C SER A 91 16.42 3.77 6.07
N VAL A 92 15.39 2.93 6.18
CA VAL A 92 15.48 1.63 6.85
C VAL A 92 16.51 0.74 6.16
N PHE A 93 16.40 0.59 4.83
CA PHE A 93 17.35 -0.23 4.07
C PHE A 93 18.77 0.32 4.08
N ALA A 94 18.96 1.64 4.08
CA ALA A 94 20.27 2.27 4.24
C ALA A 94 20.89 2.00 5.63
N SER A 95 20.05 2.00 6.68
CA SER A 95 20.49 1.61 8.02
C SER A 95 20.86 0.12 8.08
N ILE A 96 20.06 -0.75 7.47
CA ILE A 96 20.37 -2.20 7.42
C ILE A 96 21.65 -2.46 6.62
N SER A 97 21.84 -1.82 5.47
CA SER A 97 23.03 -2.03 4.64
C SER A 97 24.32 -1.60 5.36
N SER A 98 24.29 -0.45 6.04
CA SER A 98 25.45 0.08 6.78
C SER A 98 25.76 -0.66 8.08
N ASN A 99 24.78 -1.34 8.69
CA ASN A 99 24.95 -2.05 9.97
C ASN A 99 25.17 -3.57 9.80
N LEU A 100 24.42 -4.25 8.94
CA LEU A 100 24.48 -5.71 8.77
C LEU A 100 25.39 -6.17 7.62
N PHE A 101 25.51 -5.39 6.56
CA PHE A 101 26.19 -5.81 5.32
C PHE A 101 27.44 -4.99 5.02
N VAL A 102 28.23 -4.69 6.05
CA VAL A 102 29.47 -3.92 5.92
C VAL A 102 30.41 -4.62 4.92
N ASN A 103 30.78 -3.92 3.85
CA ASN A 103 31.63 -4.40 2.76
C ASN A 103 31.09 -5.60 1.95
N ASN A 104 29.81 -5.97 2.10
CA ASN A 104 29.18 -7.04 1.32
C ASN A 104 27.90 -6.55 0.63
N LEU A 105 28.09 -5.69 -0.38
CA LEU A 105 27.00 -5.10 -1.15
C LEU A 105 26.20 -6.14 -1.93
N SER A 106 26.87 -7.17 -2.46
CA SER A 106 26.20 -8.26 -3.18
C SER A 106 25.24 -9.02 -2.27
N GLY A 107 25.66 -9.35 -1.05
CA GLY A 107 24.80 -10.00 -0.05
C GLY A 107 23.58 -9.15 0.31
N PHE A 108 23.76 -7.83 0.44
CA PHE A 108 22.65 -6.91 0.68
C PHE A 108 21.64 -6.90 -0.49
N LEU A 109 22.11 -6.89 -1.74
CA LEU A 109 21.21 -6.92 -2.91
C LEU A 109 20.39 -8.21 -2.98
N TYR A 110 20.99 -9.37 -2.68
CA TYR A 110 20.24 -10.63 -2.59
C TYR A 110 19.24 -10.64 -1.43
N PHE A 111 19.59 -10.04 -0.28
CA PHE A 111 18.66 -9.88 0.83
C PHE A 111 17.43 -9.04 0.42
N VAL A 112 17.65 -7.88 -0.23
CA VAL A 112 16.56 -7.02 -0.70
C VAL A 112 15.73 -7.73 -1.78
N MET A 113 16.36 -8.52 -2.65
CA MET A 113 15.66 -9.34 -3.66
C MET A 113 14.69 -10.33 -3.00
N VAL A 114 15.16 -11.14 -2.05
CA VAL A 114 14.33 -12.11 -1.34
C VAL A 114 13.21 -11.40 -0.57
N TYR A 115 13.53 -10.30 0.12
CA TYR A 115 12.54 -9.49 0.82
C TYR A 115 11.45 -8.97 -0.14
N ALA A 116 11.85 -8.40 -1.28
CA ALA A 116 10.92 -7.90 -2.29
C ALA A 116 10.01 -9.01 -2.84
N MET A 117 10.53 -10.22 -3.07
CA MET A 117 9.72 -11.36 -3.49
C MET A 117 8.67 -11.77 -2.44
N VAL A 118 9.08 -11.85 -1.17
CA VAL A 118 8.16 -12.21 -0.07
C VAL A 118 7.06 -11.15 0.07
N VAL A 119 7.42 -9.87 -0.01
CA VAL A 119 6.46 -8.76 0.01
C VAL A 119 5.55 -8.79 -1.22
N ALA A 120 6.09 -9.10 -2.40
CA ALA A 120 5.32 -9.21 -3.63
C ALA A 120 4.24 -10.31 -3.54
N LEU A 121 4.65 -11.50 -3.12
CA LEU A 121 3.77 -12.66 -3.01
C LEU A 121 2.72 -12.42 -1.94
N SER A 122 3.10 -11.93 -0.76
CA SER A 122 2.14 -11.57 0.29
C SER A 122 1.17 -10.46 -0.16
N SER A 123 1.66 -9.46 -0.90
CA SER A 123 0.82 -8.40 -1.46
C SER A 123 -0.20 -8.94 -2.46
N CYS A 124 0.10 -10.00 -3.21
CA CYS A 124 -0.89 -10.63 -4.11
C CYS A 124 -2.08 -11.23 -3.34
N PHE A 125 -1.89 -11.68 -2.10
CA PHE A 125 -2.98 -12.17 -1.25
C PHE A 125 -3.71 -11.07 -0.50
N VAL A 126 -3.00 -10.00 -0.11
CA VAL A 126 -3.55 -8.91 0.73
C VAL A 126 -4.21 -7.81 -0.10
N LEU A 127 -3.66 -7.47 -1.26
CA LEU A 127 -4.21 -6.44 -2.16
C LEU A 127 -5.36 -7.03 -2.98
N VAL A 128 -6.53 -7.10 -2.37
CA VAL A 128 -7.78 -7.45 -3.04
C VAL A 128 -8.42 -6.18 -3.58
N LEU A 129 -8.68 -6.15 -4.89
CA LEU A 129 -9.40 -5.06 -5.52
C LEU A 129 -10.85 -5.02 -4.99
N PRO A 130 -11.40 -3.85 -4.63
CA PRO A 130 -12.76 -3.80 -4.13
C PRO A 130 -13.76 -4.28 -5.20
N PRO A 131 -14.81 -5.02 -4.79
CA PRO A 131 -15.69 -5.75 -5.70
C PRO A 131 -16.53 -4.85 -6.61
N TYR A 132 -16.56 -3.54 -6.39
CA TYR A 132 -17.26 -2.58 -7.25
C TYR A 132 -16.43 -2.12 -8.46
N VAL A 133 -15.10 -2.31 -8.46
CA VAL A 133 -14.25 -1.92 -9.60
C VAL A 133 -14.31 -3.01 -10.66
N LEU A 134 -14.90 -2.69 -11.81
CA LEU A 134 -15.02 -3.59 -12.96
C LEU A 134 -13.79 -3.40 -13.86
N ASN A 135 -12.88 -4.37 -13.83
CA ASN A 135 -11.77 -4.41 -14.79
C ASN A 135 -12.31 -4.87 -16.14
N TRP A 136 -11.69 -4.47 -17.26
CA TRP A 136 -12.13 -4.89 -18.59
C TRP A 136 -12.32 -6.41 -18.75
N TRP A 137 -11.41 -7.21 -18.15
CA TRP A 137 -11.50 -8.67 -18.19
C TRP A 137 -12.66 -9.22 -17.36
N ARG A 138 -12.97 -8.56 -16.22
CA ARG A 138 -14.03 -8.97 -15.29
C ARG A 138 -15.41 -8.53 -15.79
N GLU A 139 -15.49 -7.35 -16.40
CA GLU A 139 -16.69 -6.82 -17.03
C GLU A 139 -17.19 -7.72 -18.17
N ARG A 140 -16.28 -8.42 -18.86
CA ARG A 140 -16.61 -9.33 -19.97
C ARG A 140 -17.15 -10.69 -19.51
N GLN A 141 -16.94 -11.06 -18.25
CA GLN A 141 -17.37 -12.34 -17.68
C GLN A 141 -18.62 -12.22 -16.79
N MET A 142 -18.97 -11.00 -16.37
CA MET A 142 -20.09 -10.75 -15.47
C MET A 142 -21.39 -10.53 -16.23
N THR A 143 -22.47 -11.09 -15.68
CA THR A 143 -23.84 -10.86 -16.16
C THR A 143 -24.28 -9.43 -15.82
N GLU A 144 -25.21 -8.84 -16.57
CA GLU A 144 -25.68 -7.46 -16.32
C GLU A 144 -26.20 -7.26 -14.88
N GLU A 145 -26.83 -8.27 -14.27
CA GLU A 145 -27.28 -8.24 -12.87
C GLU A 145 -26.12 -8.14 -11.85
N GLU A 146 -24.99 -8.80 -12.15
CA GLU A 146 -23.80 -8.74 -11.30
C GLU A 146 -23.08 -7.39 -11.44
N LYS A 147 -23.15 -6.76 -12.62
CA LYS A 147 -22.63 -5.41 -12.85
C LYS A 147 -23.42 -4.36 -12.09
N GLU A 148 -24.75 -4.48 -12.05
CA GLU A 148 -25.61 -3.61 -11.25
C GLU A 148 -25.37 -3.79 -9.76
N SER A 149 -25.20 -5.03 -9.30
CA SER A 149 -24.81 -5.33 -7.92
C SER A 149 -23.47 -4.69 -7.55
N ALA A 150 -22.45 -4.79 -8.42
CA ALA A 150 -21.16 -4.12 -8.24
C ALA A 150 -21.29 -2.59 -8.19
N ARG A 151 -22.15 -2.00 -9.04
CA ARG A 151 -22.42 -0.56 -9.06
C ARG A 151 -23.15 -0.09 -7.80
N SER A 152 -24.05 -0.90 -7.25
CA SER A 152 -24.74 -0.59 -5.98
C SER A 152 -23.77 -0.54 -4.78
N LEU A 153 -22.71 -1.37 -4.82
CA LEU A 153 -21.66 -1.38 -3.79
C LEU A 153 -20.79 -0.11 -3.81
N SER A 154 -20.68 0.61 -4.94
CA SER A 154 -19.88 1.85 -4.98
C SER A 154 -20.43 2.91 -4.02
N VAL A 155 -21.75 3.00 -3.88
CA VAL A 155 -22.42 3.94 -2.96
C VAL A 155 -22.06 3.62 -1.50
N VAL A 156 -21.96 2.33 -1.16
CA VAL A 156 -21.54 1.88 0.18
C VAL A 156 -20.09 2.28 0.45
N TYR A 157 -19.18 2.05 -0.49
CA TYR A 157 -17.77 2.42 -0.36
C TYR A 157 -17.55 3.94 -0.35
N ASP A 158 -18.37 4.71 -1.07
CA ASP A 158 -18.33 6.18 -1.06
C ASP A 158 -18.78 6.80 0.26
N SER A 159 -19.71 6.14 0.96
CA SER A 159 -20.17 6.57 2.29
C SER A 159 -19.23 6.15 3.42
N LYS A 160 -18.37 5.16 3.20
CA LYS A 160 -17.50 4.60 4.24
C LYS A 160 -16.33 5.53 4.58
N ASN A 161 -16.25 5.93 5.83
CA ASN A 161 -15.13 6.70 6.34
C ASN A 161 -13.92 5.81 6.61
N VAL A 162 -12.72 6.38 6.46
CA VAL A 162 -11.48 5.73 6.89
C VAL A 162 -11.50 5.65 8.43
N PRO A 163 -11.11 4.51 9.05
CA PRO A 163 -10.99 4.42 10.50
C PRO A 163 -9.90 5.38 11.00
N VAL A 164 -10.33 6.56 11.46
CA VAL A 164 -9.49 7.64 11.98
C VAL A 164 -8.50 7.19 13.06
N PRO A 165 -8.86 6.35 14.05
CA PRO A 165 -7.90 5.90 15.06
C PRO A 165 -6.74 5.09 14.47
N ARG A 166 -7.02 4.20 13.50
CA ARG A 166 -5.98 3.43 12.79
C ARG A 166 -5.01 4.34 12.03
N LEU A 167 -5.57 5.34 11.36
CA LEU A 167 -4.80 6.33 10.62
C LEU A 167 -3.92 7.19 11.57
N ALA A 168 -4.47 7.63 12.71
CA ALA A 168 -3.74 8.41 13.71
C ALA A 168 -2.54 7.63 14.29
N VAL A 169 -2.73 6.35 14.63
CA VAL A 169 -1.62 5.48 15.06
C VAL A 169 -0.56 5.37 13.97
N GLY A 170 -0.97 5.17 12.71
CA GLY A 170 -0.05 5.11 11.57
C GLY A 170 0.79 6.38 11.42
N TYR A 171 0.19 7.56 11.57
CA TYR A 171 0.90 8.84 11.54
C TYR A 171 1.84 9.03 12.74
N ALA A 172 1.44 8.63 13.95
CA ALA A 172 2.27 8.74 15.14
C ALA A 172 3.57 7.91 15.00
N VAL A 173 3.45 6.68 14.48
CA VAL A 173 4.63 5.83 14.19
C VAL A 173 5.47 6.45 13.07
N ALA A 174 4.85 7.00 12.02
CA ALA A 174 5.55 7.64 10.90
C ALA A 174 6.40 8.82 11.38
N ILE A 175 5.81 9.71 12.18
CA ILE A 175 6.50 10.87 12.75
C ILE A 175 7.65 10.41 13.64
N SER A 176 7.44 9.38 14.46
CA SER A 176 8.48 8.82 15.32
C SER A 176 9.66 8.27 14.51
N LEU A 177 9.40 7.56 13.39
CA LEU A 177 10.45 7.12 12.47
C LEU A 177 11.18 8.29 11.80
N ILE A 178 10.46 9.32 11.35
CA ILE A 178 11.06 10.51 10.74
C ILE A 178 12.02 11.19 11.73
N LEU A 179 11.58 11.41 12.97
CA LEU A 179 12.41 12.02 14.01
C LEU A 179 13.63 11.17 14.34
N PHE A 180 13.46 9.85 14.43
CA PHE A 180 14.55 8.92 14.68
C PHE A 180 15.58 8.89 13.54
N PHE A 181 15.15 8.82 12.28
CA PHE A 181 16.07 8.85 11.14
C PHE A 181 16.74 10.21 10.94
N SER A 182 16.01 11.28 11.17
CA SER A 182 16.55 12.65 11.10
C SER A 182 17.66 12.88 12.14
N THR A 183 17.55 12.27 13.32
CA THR A 183 18.57 12.37 14.37
C THR A 183 19.71 11.35 14.19
N SER A 184 19.41 10.11 13.81
CA SER A 184 20.44 9.08 13.63
C SER A 184 21.34 9.33 12.42
N SER A 185 20.82 9.87 11.32
CA SER A 185 21.61 10.15 10.11
C SER A 185 22.84 11.05 10.37
N PRO A 186 22.73 12.25 10.98
CA PRO A 186 23.90 13.08 11.28
C PRO A 186 24.81 12.47 12.35
N ILE A 187 24.26 11.73 13.33
CA ILE A 187 25.07 11.05 14.35
C ILE A 187 26.01 10.02 13.70
N LEU A 188 25.51 9.19 12.79
CA LEU A 188 26.36 8.23 12.07
C LEU A 188 27.35 8.90 11.12
N ALA A 189 26.99 10.05 10.54
CA ALA A 189 27.85 10.74 9.58
C ALA A 189 29.00 11.52 10.23
N TYR A 190 28.76 12.15 11.38
CA TYR A 190 29.74 13.05 12.01
C TYR A 190 30.46 12.46 13.22
N LEU A 191 29.94 11.41 13.83
CA LEU A 191 30.58 10.77 14.99
C LEU A 191 31.14 9.40 14.61
N THR A 192 32.34 9.08 15.11
CA THR A 192 32.91 7.74 15.03
C THR A 192 32.20 6.84 16.03
N VAL A 193 31.02 6.35 15.63
CA VAL A 193 30.14 5.55 16.49
C VAL A 193 30.71 4.14 16.69
N SER A 194 30.84 3.72 17.96
CA SER A 194 31.22 2.36 18.34
C SER A 194 30.24 1.31 17.81
N GLN A 195 30.74 0.10 17.50
CA GLN A 195 29.92 -1.00 16.98
C GLN A 195 28.71 -1.32 17.87
N LYS A 196 28.85 -1.22 19.19
CA LYS A 196 27.73 -1.43 20.13
C LYS A 196 26.58 -0.43 19.89
N ALA A 197 26.90 0.84 19.65
CA ALA A 197 25.89 1.88 19.41
C ALA A 197 25.23 1.72 18.03
N ARG A 198 25.95 1.24 17.02
CA ARG A 198 25.39 0.86 15.71
C ARG A 198 24.35 -0.26 15.84
N TYR A 199 24.66 -1.31 16.59
CA TYR A 199 23.69 -2.37 16.88
C TYR A 199 22.45 -1.85 17.63
N VAL A 200 22.62 -0.96 18.60
CA VAL A 200 21.49 -0.35 19.31
C VAL A 200 20.58 0.44 18.36
N LEU A 201 21.14 1.24 17.44
CA LEU A 201 20.37 1.96 16.44
C LEU A 201 19.62 1.01 15.49
N GLY A 202 20.27 -0.08 15.06
CA GLY A 202 19.64 -1.12 14.25
C GLY A 202 18.48 -1.81 14.98
N THR A 203 18.65 -2.15 16.26
CA THR A 203 17.60 -2.76 17.10
C THR A 203 16.41 -1.81 17.28
N ILE A 204 16.66 -0.53 17.57
CA ILE A 204 15.59 0.48 17.69
C ILE A 204 14.84 0.62 16.35
N THR A 205 15.55 0.63 15.23
CA THR A 205 14.94 0.65 13.89
C THR A 205 14.02 -0.55 13.69
N CYS A 206 14.47 -1.77 14.04
CA CYS A 206 13.66 -2.97 13.93
C CYS A 206 12.42 -2.93 14.84
N LEU A 207 12.56 -2.45 16.08
CA LEU A 207 11.44 -2.30 17.01
C LEU A 207 10.39 -1.31 16.50
N LEU A 208 10.83 -0.16 15.98
CA LEU A 208 9.93 0.82 15.37
C LEU A 208 9.26 0.24 14.10
N LEU A 209 9.97 -0.55 13.30
CA LEU A 209 9.38 -1.24 12.15
C LEU A 209 8.33 -2.27 12.60
N CYS A 210 8.61 -3.07 13.63
CA CYS A 210 7.66 -4.02 14.20
C CYS A 210 6.42 -3.34 14.77
N SER A 211 6.55 -2.10 15.28
CA SER A 211 5.42 -1.33 15.78
C SER A 211 4.40 -0.97 14.69
N TYR A 212 4.79 -0.95 13.40
CA TYR A 212 3.83 -0.85 12.29
C TYR A 212 2.86 -2.04 12.23
N GLY A 213 3.27 -3.20 12.74
CA GLY A 213 2.39 -4.36 12.89
C GLY A 213 1.17 -4.07 13.78
N ILE A 214 1.26 -3.11 14.70
CA ILE A 214 0.12 -2.66 15.53
C ILE A 214 -0.99 -2.07 14.66
N MET A 215 -0.65 -1.36 13.59
CA MET A 215 -1.62 -0.87 12.60
C MET A 215 -2.26 -2.02 11.82
N ALA A 216 -1.56 -3.15 11.63
CA ALA A 216 -2.08 -4.32 10.91
C ALA A 216 -3.01 -5.19 11.78
N LEU A 217 -2.88 -5.15 13.11
CA LEU A 217 -3.69 -5.98 14.01
C LEU A 217 -5.17 -5.57 14.00
N PRO A 218 -6.11 -6.53 13.91
CA PRO A 218 -7.55 -6.28 13.97
C PRO A 218 -8.01 -6.06 15.43
N LEU A 219 -7.42 -5.07 16.11
CA LEU A 219 -7.81 -4.73 17.48
C LEU A 219 -9.10 -3.91 17.46
N ARG A 220 -10.07 -4.29 18.30
CA ARG A 220 -11.37 -3.60 18.43
C ARG A 220 -11.21 -2.11 18.77
N CYS A 221 -10.17 -1.77 19.54
CA CYS A 221 -9.83 -0.40 19.93
C CYS A 221 -9.34 0.49 18.76
N LEU A 222 -8.93 -0.11 17.64
CA LEU A 222 -8.42 0.58 16.45
C LEU A 222 -9.52 0.80 15.38
N GLY A 223 -10.76 0.38 15.66
CA GLY A 223 -11.93 0.51 14.77
C GLY A 223 -11.92 -0.54 13.65
N GLY A 224 -12.95 -1.39 13.59
CA GLY A 224 -13.03 -2.37 12.50
C GLY A 224 -14.04 -3.51 12.58
N VAL A 225 -15.01 -3.54 13.50
CA VAL A 225 -16.00 -4.64 13.53
C VAL A 225 -17.46 -4.19 13.67
N ASP A 226 -17.73 -2.98 14.18
CA ASP A 226 -19.10 -2.58 14.57
C ASP A 226 -19.62 -1.30 13.88
N GLU A 227 -19.19 -0.97 12.66
CA GLU A 227 -19.95 -0.01 11.86
C GLU A 227 -21.08 -0.76 11.15
N PRO A 228 -22.35 -0.48 11.47
CA PRO A 228 -23.47 -1.16 10.83
C PRO A 228 -23.34 -0.95 9.32
N SER A 229 -23.45 -2.05 8.57
CA SER A 229 -23.51 -1.99 7.12
C SER A 229 -24.66 -1.04 6.77
N PRO A 230 -24.47 0.02 5.98
CA PRO A 230 -25.55 0.95 5.64
C PRO A 230 -26.72 0.26 4.91
N ALA A 231 -26.52 -0.97 4.43
CA ALA A 231 -27.60 -1.86 3.98
C ALA A 231 -28.65 -2.15 5.08
N LEU A 232 -28.27 -2.20 6.36
CA LEU A 232 -29.21 -2.31 7.49
C LEU A 232 -29.89 -0.99 7.84
N GLU A 233 -29.28 0.15 7.50
CA GLU A 233 -29.86 1.48 7.74
C GLU A 233 -30.85 1.85 6.62
N VAL A 234 -30.54 1.49 5.37
CA VAL A 234 -31.45 1.62 4.21
C VAL A 234 -32.58 0.58 4.27
N ALA A 235 -32.32 -0.65 4.72
CA ALA A 235 -33.39 -1.63 4.98
C ALA A 235 -34.20 -1.33 6.26
N GLY A 236 -33.68 -0.47 7.14
CA GLY A 236 -34.29 -0.07 8.40
C GLY A 236 -35.09 1.24 8.36
N GLN A 237 -35.14 1.94 7.21
CA GLN A 237 -36.05 3.07 7.00
C GLN A 237 -37.36 2.58 6.37
N PRO A 238 -38.42 2.28 7.15
CA PRO A 238 -39.75 2.17 6.57
C PRO A 238 -40.14 3.54 6.01
N ALA A 239 -40.83 3.51 4.87
CA ALA A 239 -41.28 4.67 4.10
C ALA A 239 -42.15 5.66 4.91
N GLU A 240 -41.54 6.53 5.72
CA GLU A 240 -42.23 7.64 6.39
C GLU A 240 -42.26 8.94 5.57
N GLY A 241 -41.65 8.96 4.38
CA GLY A 241 -41.62 10.13 3.51
C GLY A 241 -42.83 10.32 2.59
N GLN A 242 -43.67 9.29 2.38
CA GLN A 242 -44.67 9.30 1.29
C GLN A 242 -46.13 9.28 1.76
N ARG A 243 -46.39 9.24 3.08
CA ARG A 243 -47.76 9.22 3.66
C ARG A 243 -48.29 10.59 4.11
N LYS A 244 -47.64 11.70 3.75
CA LYS A 244 -48.12 13.06 4.07
C LYS A 244 -48.70 13.85 2.89
N SER A 245 -48.69 13.28 1.67
CA SER A 245 -49.25 13.92 0.47
C SER A 245 -50.60 13.34 0.00
N LEU A 246 -51.19 12.40 0.74
CA LEU A 246 -52.47 11.76 0.38
C LEU A 246 -53.47 11.92 1.53
N THR A 247 -53.66 13.17 1.97
CA THR A 247 -54.76 13.55 2.86
C THR A 247 -55.17 15.00 2.59
N GLU A 248 -55.32 15.37 1.33
CA GLU A 248 -56.23 16.46 0.96
C GLU A 248 -57.56 15.82 0.51
N PRO A 249 -58.65 15.98 1.26
CA PRO A 249 -59.97 15.65 0.75
C PRO A 249 -60.39 16.73 -0.25
N ILE A 250 -60.31 16.39 -1.54
CA ILE A 250 -61.18 16.99 -2.55
C ILE A 250 -62.56 16.36 -2.35
N VAL A 251 -63.49 17.11 -1.76
CA VAL A 251 -64.92 16.87 -1.93
C VAL A 251 -65.51 18.14 -2.52
N ALA A 252 -66.08 17.97 -3.71
CA ALA A 252 -66.74 18.95 -4.54
C ALA A 252 -68.18 19.23 -4.07
N ASP A 253 -68.70 20.34 -4.59
CA ASP A 253 -70.08 20.86 -4.52
C ASP A 253 -71.21 19.82 -4.46
N ALA A 254 -72.16 20.11 -3.56
CA ALA A 254 -73.61 20.00 -3.77
C ALA A 254 -74.35 20.96 -2.83
#